data_AF-A0A851DUJ6-F1
#
_entry.id   AF-A0A851DUJ6-F1
#
_cell.length_a   1.000
_cell.length_b   1.000
_cell.length_c   1.000
_cell.angle_alpha   90.00
_cell.angle_beta   90.00
_cell.angle_gamma   90.00
#
_symmetry.space_group_name_H-M   'P 1'
#
loop_
_entity.id
_entity.type
_entity.pdbx_description
1 polymer ?
#
loop_
_entity_poly.entity_id
_entity_poly.type
_entity_poly.pdbx_seq_one_letter_code
_entity_poly.pdbx_strand_id
1 'polypeptide(L)'
;GICGSCAMNIAGGNTLACIKKIDDDLNKVTKIYPLPHMYVVKDLVPVSAAHPGVGTGRWQVPPRSGLTGHSSLVLALGGSPVTAWCVPSLQDGLYECILCACCSTSCPSYWWNGDKYLGPAVLMQ
;
A
#
# COMPACT_ATOMS: atom_id res chain seq x y z
N GLY A 1 2.79 7.78 -11.71
CA GLY A 1 1.79 6.70 -11.57
C GLY A 1 1.11 6.85 -10.23
N ILE A 2 -0.11 7.40 -10.23
CA ILE A 2 -0.82 7.82 -9.01
C ILE A 2 -1.90 6.83 -8.57
N CYS A 3 -2.50 6.11 -9.52
CA CYS A 3 -3.60 5.19 -9.25
C CYS A 3 -3.16 3.81 -8.73
N GLY A 4 -1.87 3.47 -8.82
CA GLY A 4 -1.34 2.18 -8.35
C GLY A 4 -1.73 0.93 -9.18
N SER A 5 -2.57 1.06 -10.22
CA SER A 5 -3.17 -0.08 -10.92
C SER A 5 -2.21 -0.92 -11.78
N CYS A 6 -1.15 -0.32 -12.31
CA CYS A 6 -0.17 -0.95 -13.20
C CYS A 6 1.04 -1.54 -12.44
N ALA A 7 0.83 -1.99 -11.20
CA ALA A 7 1.83 -2.65 -10.40
C ALA A 7 2.11 -4.07 -10.94
N MET A 8 3.36 -4.33 -11.30
CA MET A 8 3.81 -5.62 -11.80
C MET A 8 5.31 -5.80 -11.53
N ASN A 9 5.82 -7.02 -11.70
CA ASN A 9 7.24 -7.29 -11.57
C ASN A 9 7.93 -7.11 -12.93
N ILE A 10 8.85 -6.15 -13.01
CA ILE A 10 9.61 -5.82 -14.21
C ILE A 10 11.09 -6.03 -13.92
N ALA A 11 11.75 -6.91 -14.68
CA ALA A 11 13.16 -7.25 -14.52
C ALA A 11 13.55 -7.70 -13.09
N GLY A 12 12.64 -8.39 -12.39
CA GLY A 12 12.85 -8.91 -11.03
C GLY A 12 12.42 -7.95 -9.91
N GLY A 13 12.09 -6.70 -10.22
CA GLY A 13 11.63 -5.71 -9.24
C GLY A 13 10.14 -5.38 -9.36
N ASN A 14 9.43 -5.27 -8.24
CA ASN A 14 8.05 -4.80 -8.22
C ASN A 14 8.01 -3.29 -8.44
N THR A 15 7.37 -2.84 -9.51
CA THR A 15 7.32 -1.43 -9.87
C THR A 15 6.05 -1.10 -10.65
N LEU A 16 5.82 0.19 -10.88
CA LEU A 16 4.71 0.67 -11.68
C LEU A 16 5.15 0.75 -13.14
N ALA A 17 4.51 -0.02 -14.02
CA ALA A 17 4.85 -0.05 -15.44
C ALA A 17 4.77 1.34 -16.10
N CYS A 18 3.80 2.17 -15.71
CA CYS A 18 3.60 3.49 -16.30
C CYS A 18 4.74 4.50 -16.05
N ILE A 19 5.61 4.27 -15.08
CA ILE A 19 6.74 5.16 -14.76
C ILE A 19 8.10 4.46 -14.86
N LYS A 20 8.12 3.14 -15.02
CA LYS A 20 9.36 2.39 -15.23
C LYS A 20 9.81 2.62 -16.67
N LYS A 21 10.94 3.31 -16.83
CA LYS A 21 11.59 3.46 -18.14
C LYS A 21 11.97 2.10 -18.70
N ILE A 22 11.80 1.95 -20.01
CA ILE A 22 12.28 0.79 -20.77
C ILE A 22 13.81 0.80 -20.72
N ASP A 23 14.41 -0.38 -20.62
CA ASP A 23 15.86 -0.53 -20.69
C ASP A 23 16.32 -0.31 -22.14
N ASP A 24 17.27 0.60 -22.36
CA ASP A 24 17.77 0.96 -23.69
C ASP A 24 18.73 -0.12 -24.25
N ASP A 25 19.19 -1.05 -23.41
CA ASP A 25 20.05 -2.16 -23.81
C ASP A 25 19.27 -3.22 -24.62
N LEU A 26 19.36 -3.16 -25.95
CA LEU A 26 18.69 -4.10 -26.87
C LEU A 26 19.12 -5.57 -26.71
N ASN A 27 20.27 -5.82 -26.08
CA ASN A 27 20.76 -7.18 -25.80
C ASN A 27 20.11 -7.81 -24.57
N LYS A 28 19.35 -7.04 -23.79
CA LYS A 28 18.76 -7.49 -22.53
C LYS A 28 17.26 -7.70 -22.66
N VAL A 29 16.83 -8.95 -22.51
CA VAL A 29 15.40 -9.29 -22.49
C VAL A 29 14.80 -8.88 -21.15
N THR A 30 13.96 -7.85 -21.15
CA THR A 30 13.19 -7.44 -19.97
C THR A 30 12.04 -8.42 -19.75
N LYS A 31 12.12 -9.18 -18.65
CA LYS A 31 11.07 -10.11 -18.24
C LYS A 31 10.01 -9.38 -17.43
N ILE A 32 8.74 -9.61 -17.76
CA ILE A 32 7.59 -9.04 -17.06
C ILE A 32 6.77 -10.19 -16.48
N TYR A 33 6.52 -10.13 -15.18
CA TYR A 33 5.72 -11.09 -14.43
C TYR A 33 4.63 -10.35 -13.65
N PRO A 34 3.50 -11.02 -13.34
CA PRO A 34 2.54 -10.47 -12.39
C PRO A 34 3.19 -10.29 -11.01
N LEU A 35 2.52 -9.58 -10.11
CA LEU A 35 3.00 -9.47 -8.74
C LEU A 35 3.16 -10.87 -8.11
N PRO A 36 4.30 -11.14 -7.45
CA PRO A 36 4.61 -12.46 -6.95
C PRO A 36 3.67 -12.84 -5.81
N HIS A 37 3.44 -14.15 -5.67
CA HIS A 37 2.64 -14.73 -4.59
C HIS A 37 1.20 -14.18 -4.49
N MET A 38 0.68 -13.69 -5.61
CA MET A 38 -0.73 -13.38 -5.79
C MET A 38 -1.35 -14.35 -6.78
N TYR A 39 -2.64 -14.63 -6.60
CA TYR A 39 -3.38 -15.41 -7.58
C TYR A 39 -3.58 -14.58 -8.84
N VAL A 40 -3.21 -15.16 -9.98
CA VAL A 40 -3.32 -14.51 -11.28
C VAL A 40 -4.67 -14.87 -11.87
N VAL A 41 -5.48 -13.86 -12.18
CA VAL A 41 -6.78 -14.07 -12.85
C VAL A 41 -6.53 -14.46 -14.30
N LYS A 42 -5.76 -13.62 -15.00
CA LYS A 42 -5.35 -13.81 -16.40
C LYS A 42 -4.14 -12.92 -16.70
N ASP A 43 -3.21 -13.43 -17.51
CA ASP A 43 -2.02 -12.71 -17.97
C ASP A 43 -1.20 -12.08 -16.83
N LEU A 44 -1.16 -10.75 -16.77
CA LEU A 44 -0.44 -9.96 -15.77
C LEU A 44 -1.37 -9.35 -14.70
N VAL A 45 -2.63 -9.76 -14.64
CA VAL A 45 -3.62 -9.22 -13.70
C VAL A 45 -3.66 -10.10 -12.46
N PRO A 46 -2.97 -9.73 -11.36
CA PRO A 46 -3.20 -10.35 -10.08
C PRO A 46 -4.59 -9.97 -9.58
N VAL A 47 -5.26 -10.88 -8.88
CA VAL A 47 -6.54 -10.57 -8.25
C VAL A 47 -6.31 -9.55 -7.15
N SER A 48 -6.84 -8.34 -7.31
CA SER A 48 -6.59 -7.25 -6.37
C SER A 48 -7.44 -7.34 -5.10
N ALA A 49 -8.56 -8.08 -5.08
CA ALA A 49 -9.42 -8.20 -3.90
C ALA A 49 -10.59 -9.21 -4.03
N ALA A 50 -10.41 -10.42 -4.57
CA ALA A 50 -11.54 -11.37 -4.62
C ALA A 50 -11.12 -12.84 -4.81
N HIS A 51 -10.73 -13.51 -3.72
CA HIS A 51 -11.01 -14.95 -3.62
C HIS A 51 -12.26 -15.13 -2.75
N PRO A 52 -13.24 -15.94 -3.16
CA PRO A 52 -14.42 -16.27 -2.35
C PRO A 52 -14.11 -17.11 -1.08
N GLY A 53 -12.86 -17.14 -0.62
CA GLY A 53 -12.41 -17.85 0.59
C GLY A 53 -11.37 -17.10 1.42
N VAL A 54 -10.90 -15.92 0.99
CA VAL A 54 -10.08 -15.02 1.82
C VAL A 54 -10.95 -13.84 2.14
N GLY A 55 -11.53 -13.87 3.34
CA GLY A 55 -12.55 -12.95 3.78
C GLY A 55 -12.24 -11.49 3.45
N THR A 56 -13.31 -10.76 3.17
CA THR A 56 -13.44 -9.30 3.06
C THR A 56 -12.95 -8.53 4.30
N GLY A 57 -12.18 -9.15 5.19
CA GLY A 57 -11.60 -8.61 6.43
C GLY A 57 -10.26 -7.91 6.28
N ARG A 58 -9.53 -8.09 5.17
CA ARG A 58 -8.18 -7.52 5.01
C ARG A 58 -8.14 -6.01 4.73
N TRP A 59 -9.27 -5.44 4.29
CA TRP A 59 -9.48 -4.00 4.13
C TRP A 59 -10.34 -3.39 5.25
N GLN A 60 -10.63 -4.16 6.32
CA GLN A 60 -11.38 -3.68 7.48
C GLN A 60 -10.47 -3.06 8.54
N VAL A 61 -9.28 -2.58 8.19
CA VAL A 61 -8.65 -1.57 9.05
C VAL A 61 -9.40 -0.29 8.73
N PRO A 62 -10.34 0.16 9.59
CA PRO A 62 -10.98 1.44 9.34
C PRO A 62 -9.87 2.49 9.24
N PRO A 63 -9.97 3.46 8.32
CA PRO A 63 -9.07 4.60 8.36
C PRO A 63 -9.10 5.14 9.79
N ARG A 64 -7.92 5.43 10.34
CA ARG A 64 -7.72 5.85 11.74
C ARG A 64 -8.50 7.13 12.11
N SER A 65 -9.20 7.74 11.14
CA SER A 65 -10.18 8.81 11.28
C SER A 65 -11.51 8.41 11.94
N GLY A 66 -11.67 7.16 12.38
CA GLY A 66 -12.88 6.65 13.06
C GLY A 66 -13.00 6.91 14.58
N LEU A 67 -12.22 7.81 15.18
CA LEU A 67 -12.50 8.29 16.55
C LEU A 67 -13.53 9.44 16.52
N THR A 68 -14.74 9.18 16.02
CA THR A 68 -15.91 9.98 16.42
C THR A 68 -16.33 9.55 17.82
N GLY A 69 -15.48 9.89 18.79
CA GLY A 69 -15.76 9.85 20.22
C GLY A 69 -15.81 11.29 20.75
N HIS A 70 -16.62 12.15 20.13
CA HIS A 70 -17.06 13.38 20.81
C HIS A 70 -18.03 13.00 21.92
N SER A 71 -17.48 12.56 23.04
CA SER A 71 -18.19 12.62 24.32
C SER A 71 -17.33 13.43 25.29
N SER A 72 -17.72 14.70 25.42
CA SER A 72 -17.51 15.56 26.58
C SER A 72 -16.10 15.68 27.14
N LEU A 73 -15.33 16.64 26.63
CA LEU A 73 -14.50 17.46 27.52
C LEU A 73 -14.23 18.84 26.88
N VAL A 74 -15.30 19.64 26.78
CA VAL A 74 -15.17 21.10 26.71
C VAL A 74 -14.87 21.59 28.12
N LEU A 75 -13.60 21.86 28.42
CA LEU A 75 -13.04 22.72 29.49
C LEU A 75 -11.52 22.44 29.48
N ALA A 76 -10.60 23.33 29.13
CA ALA A 76 -10.59 24.77 29.26
C ALA A 76 -9.69 25.39 28.16
N LEU A 77 -10.26 26.26 27.35
CA LEU A 77 -9.49 27.21 26.55
C LEU A 77 -9.09 28.37 27.47
N GLY A 78 -7.81 28.44 27.80
CA GLY A 78 -7.18 29.56 28.48
C GLY A 78 -5.76 29.85 28.00
N GLY A 79 -5.35 29.34 26.83
CA GLY A 79 -4.04 29.65 26.26
C GLY A 79 -3.85 29.09 24.85
N SER A 80 -3.70 29.98 23.88
CA SER A 80 -2.79 29.73 22.74
C SER A 80 -1.36 30.08 23.22
N PRO A 81 -0.24 29.66 22.57
CA PRO A 81 -0.04 28.97 21.30
C PRO A 81 1.05 27.83 21.38
N VAL A 82 1.51 27.29 20.24
CA VAL A 82 2.88 26.71 19.98
C VAL A 82 3.20 25.19 19.93
N THR A 83 2.28 24.21 19.97
CA THR A 83 2.69 22.78 19.75
C THR A 83 1.98 22.00 18.64
N ALA A 84 1.06 22.59 17.88
CA ALA A 84 0.43 21.89 16.73
C ALA A 84 1.14 22.11 15.38
N TRP A 85 2.01 23.12 15.25
CA TRP A 85 2.67 23.46 13.99
C TRP A 85 4.00 22.72 13.75
N CYS A 86 4.45 21.89 14.71
CA CYS A 86 5.64 21.04 14.59
C CYS A 86 5.28 19.54 14.44
N VAL A 87 4.10 19.23 13.89
CA VAL A 87 3.68 17.87 13.49
C VAL A 87 3.32 17.72 11.98
N PRO A 88 3.51 18.67 11.05
CA PRO A 88 3.29 18.36 9.62
C PRO A 88 4.22 17.26 9.08
N SER A 89 5.48 17.26 9.50
CA SER A 89 6.52 16.43 8.90
C SER A 89 6.49 14.94 9.23
N LEU A 90 5.66 14.52 10.19
CA LEU A 90 5.50 13.09 10.53
C LEU A 90 4.50 12.38 9.61
N GLN A 91 3.58 13.13 9.00
CA GLN A 91 2.62 12.59 8.05
C GLN A 91 3.20 12.53 6.62
N ASP A 92 4.16 13.41 6.30
CA ASP A 92 4.87 13.44 5.02
C ASP A 92 5.53 12.08 4.75
N GLY A 93 5.00 11.34 3.77
CA GLY A 93 5.48 10.01 3.37
C GLY A 93 4.60 8.82 3.81
N LEU A 94 3.63 9.02 4.72
CA LEU A 94 2.63 7.98 5.04
C LEU A 94 1.41 8.08 4.12
N TYR A 95 0.85 9.29 3.94
CA TYR A 95 -0.37 9.50 3.14
C TYR A 95 -0.13 9.42 1.63
N GLU A 96 1.12 9.46 1.19
CA GLU A 96 1.52 9.32 -0.22
C GLU A 96 1.37 7.87 -0.73
N CYS A 97 1.02 6.93 0.15
CA CYS A 97 0.78 5.55 -0.21
C CYS A 97 -0.44 5.42 -1.13
N ILE A 98 -0.20 5.05 -2.38
CA ILE A 98 -1.23 4.84 -3.41
C ILE A 98 -1.84 3.43 -3.42
N LEU A 99 -1.55 2.61 -2.40
CA LEU A 99 -2.05 1.23 -2.27
C LEU A 99 -1.79 0.33 -3.50
N CYS A 100 -0.60 0.43 -4.11
CA CYS A 100 -0.21 -0.36 -5.29
C CYS A 100 0.20 -1.82 -5.00
N ALA A 101 0.25 -2.24 -3.73
CA ALA A 101 0.66 -3.58 -3.28
C ALA A 101 2.09 -4.05 -3.65
N CYS A 102 2.92 -3.23 -4.31
CA CYS A 102 4.31 -3.59 -4.67
C CYS A 102 5.14 -3.97 -3.43
N CYS A 103 5.00 -3.23 -2.33
CA CYS A 103 5.73 -3.46 -1.09
C CYS A 103 5.26 -4.72 -0.34
N SER A 104 3.95 -4.99 -0.31
CA SER A 104 3.44 -6.23 0.29
C SER A 104 3.91 -7.44 -0.49
N THR A 105 3.85 -7.37 -1.81
CA THR A 105 4.28 -8.46 -2.69
C THR A 105 5.79 -8.56 -2.83
N SER A 106 6.60 -7.60 -2.39
CA SER A 106 8.06 -7.79 -2.32
C SER A 106 8.51 -8.46 -1.02
N CYS A 107 7.67 -8.48 0.01
CA CYS A 107 8.02 -8.97 1.33
C CYS A 107 7.87 -10.50 1.43
N PRO A 108 8.94 -11.28 1.67
CA PRO A 108 8.84 -12.73 1.83
C PRO A 108 7.94 -13.15 3.00
N SER A 109 7.87 -12.34 4.07
CA SER A 109 6.99 -12.60 5.20
C SER A 109 5.51 -12.55 4.80
N TYR A 110 5.16 -11.69 3.84
CA TYR A 110 3.81 -11.62 3.28
C TYR A 110 3.51 -12.78 2.34
N TRP A 111 4.53 -13.38 1.72
CA TRP A 111 4.35 -14.60 0.93
C TRP A 111 3.99 -15.77 1.84
N TRP A 112 4.82 -16.04 2.86
CA TRP A 112 4.64 -17.21 3.71
C TRP A 112 3.45 -17.12 4.68
N ASN A 113 3.11 -15.91 5.12
CA ASN A 113 2.11 -15.69 6.16
C ASN A 113 1.11 -14.61 5.74
N GLY A 114 0.74 -14.60 4.46
CA GLY A 114 -0.17 -13.61 3.90
C GLY A 114 -1.47 -13.56 4.69
N ASP A 115 -2.01 -14.69 5.11
CA ASP A 115 -3.24 -14.82 5.92
C ASP A 115 -3.20 -14.05 7.26
N LYS A 116 -2.07 -14.03 7.99
CA LYS A 116 -1.98 -13.36 9.31
C LYS A 116 -1.21 -12.04 9.28
N TYR A 117 -0.26 -11.90 8.37
CA TYR A 117 0.51 -10.68 8.19
C TYR A 117 -0.24 -9.74 7.25
N LEU A 118 -0.67 -8.59 7.78
CA LEU A 118 -1.42 -7.58 7.02
C LEU A 118 -0.62 -7.00 5.84
N GLY A 119 0.69 -6.91 5.99
CA GLY A 119 1.61 -6.37 4.99
C GLY A 119 2.02 -4.91 5.27
N PRO A 120 3.15 -4.47 4.72
CA PRO A 120 3.73 -3.14 4.97
C PRO A 120 2.82 -1.99 4.51
N ALA A 121 2.08 -2.16 3.42
CA ALA A 121 1.17 -1.11 2.92
C ALA A 121 0.04 -0.79 3.92
N VAL A 122 -0.48 -1.80 4.59
CA VAL A 122 -1.60 -1.68 5.54
C VAL A 122 -1.10 -1.22 6.91
N LEU A 123 0.11 -1.63 7.30
CA LEU A 123 0.73 -1.22 8.57
C LEU A 123 1.16 0.26 8.59
N MET A 124 1.27 0.90 7.43
CA MET A 124 1.70 2.30 7.26
C MET A 124 0.55 3.32 7.44
N GLN A 125 -0.68 2.87 7.71
CA GLN A 125 -1.87 3.73 7.83
C GLN A 125 -2.04 4.41 9.20
#